data_AF-A0A7G8EVM3-F1
#
_entry.id   AF-A0A7G8EVM3-F1
#
_cell.length_a   1.000
_cell.length_b   1.000
_cell.length_c   1.000
_cell.angle_alpha   90.00
_cell.angle_beta   90.00
_cell.angle_gamma   90.00
#
_symmetry.space_group_name_H-M   'P 1'
#
loop_
_entity.id
_entity.type
_entity.pdbx_description
1 polymer ?
#
loop_
_entity_poly.entity_id
_entity_poly.type
_entity_poly.pdbx_seq_one_letter_code
_entity_poly.pdbx_strand_id
1 'polypeptide(L)'
;MWHEQMDPERKLLQAIVQIAVAHVHLERGNTRGCTILLGEGLGRLQPSLPVALGLDLTTLHTVVSDRLSALQSGQDPEVFPPPRLLPAN
;
A
#
# COMPACT_ATOMS: atom_id res chain seq x y z
N MET A 1 -30.87 -1.46 2.78
CA MET A 1 -29.51 -1.64 2.25
C MET A 1 -28.73 -0.39 2.63
N TRP A 2 -28.05 -0.36 3.79
CA TRP A 2 -27.51 0.89 4.39
C TRP A 2 -26.13 0.69 5.06
N HIS A 3 -25.26 -0.17 4.52
CA HIS A 3 -23.91 -0.34 5.07
C HIS A 3 -22.78 -0.31 4.02
N GLU A 4 -23.09 -0.13 2.73
CA GLU A 4 -22.15 -0.50 1.66
C GLU A 4 -21.29 0.62 1.08
N GLN A 5 -21.51 1.88 1.48
CA GLN A 5 -20.57 2.95 1.15
C GLN A 5 -19.69 3.22 2.36
N MET A 6 -18.73 2.32 2.59
CA MET A 6 -17.54 2.67 3.38
C MET A 6 -16.98 3.97 2.81
N ASP A 7 -16.95 5.00 3.64
CA ASP A 7 -16.36 6.31 3.38
C ASP A 7 -15.01 6.15 2.63
N PRO A 8 -14.81 6.82 1.47
CA PRO A 8 -13.56 6.80 0.73
C PRO A 8 -12.33 7.03 1.62
N GLU A 9 -12.43 7.92 2.62
CA GLU A 9 -11.33 8.18 3.55
C GLU A 9 -11.00 6.96 4.42
N ARG A 10 -12.02 6.23 4.88
CA ARG A 10 -11.82 4.99 5.64
C ARG A 10 -11.15 3.91 4.79
N LYS A 11 -11.51 3.81 3.51
CA LYS A 11 -10.86 2.86 2.58
C LYS A 11 -9.39 3.21 2.37
N LEU A 12 -9.08 4.50 2.23
CA LEU A 12 -7.70 4.97 2.13
C LEU A 12 -6.89 4.69 3.40
N LEU A 13 -7.45 4.97 4.59
CA LEU A 13 -6.81 4.63 5.86
C LEU A 13 -6.56 3.13 5.98
N GLN A 14 -7.52 2.29 5.57
CA GLN A 14 -7.35 0.84 5.54
C GLN A 14 -6.24 0.43 4.58
N ALA A 15 -6.12 1.07 3.41
CA ALA A 15 -5.03 0.82 2.47
C ALA A 15 -3.66 1.09 3.10
N ILE A 16 -3.50 2.24 3.75
CA ILE A 16 -2.26 2.65 4.43
C ILE A 16 -1.90 1.65 5.54
N VAL A 17 -2.87 1.25 6.36
CA VAL A 17 -2.66 0.25 7.42
C VAL A 17 -2.26 -1.10 6.84
N GLN A 18 -2.92 -1.56 5.78
CA GLN A 18 -2.55 -2.83 5.13
C GLN A 18 -1.15 -2.80 4.53
N ILE A 19 -0.75 -1.70 3.91
CA ILE A 19 0.62 -1.50 3.42
C ILE A 19 1.60 -1.60 4.59
N ALA A 20 1.34 -0.94 5.72
CA ALA A 20 2.20 -1.04 6.90
C ALA A 20 2.27 -2.49 7.45
N VAL A 21 1.14 -3.16 7.60
CA VAL A 21 1.07 -4.56 8.09
C VAL A 21 1.79 -5.52 7.13
N ALA A 22 1.75 -5.29 5.82
CA ALA A 22 2.49 -6.08 4.85
C ALA A 22 4.00 -6.11 5.14
N HIS A 23 4.55 -4.99 5.63
CA HIS A 23 5.97 -4.90 5.98
C HIS A 23 6.29 -5.67 7.28
N VAL A 24 5.35 -5.72 8.24
CA VAL A 24 5.48 -6.61 9.41
C VAL A 24 5.48 -8.09 9.01
N HIS A 25 4.71 -8.47 7.97
CA HIS A 25 4.78 -9.81 7.40
C HIS A 25 6.14 -10.08 6.74
N LEU A 26 6.69 -9.11 6.01
CA LEU A 26 8.01 -9.20 5.38
C LEU A 26 9.11 -9.42 6.43
N GLU A 27 9.13 -8.62 7.50
CA GLU A 27 10.08 -8.74 8.62
C GLU A 27 10.06 -10.13 9.28
N ARG A 28 8.93 -10.83 9.22
CA ARG A 28 8.76 -12.19 9.75
C ARG A 28 9.06 -13.29 8.72
N GLY A 29 9.59 -12.94 7.55
CA GLY A 29 9.85 -13.86 6.44
C GLY A 29 8.59 -14.34 5.71
N ASN A 30 7.41 -13.77 5.99
CA ASN A 30 6.16 -14.14 5.36
C ASN A 30 5.95 -13.33 4.07
N THR A 31 6.72 -13.67 3.04
CA THR A 31 6.67 -13.02 1.72
C THR A 31 5.29 -13.16 1.08
N ARG A 32 4.64 -14.32 1.19
CA ARG A 32 3.27 -14.53 0.66
C ARG A 32 2.25 -13.57 1.28
N GLY A 33 2.28 -13.41 2.61
CA GLY A 33 1.40 -12.49 3.32
C GLY A 33 1.67 -11.03 2.95
N CYS A 34 2.95 -10.67 2.78
CA CYS A 34 3.35 -9.37 2.28
C CYS A 34 2.78 -9.09 0.88
N THR A 35 2.96 -10.02 -0.08
CA THR A 35 2.46 -9.89 -1.45
C THR A 35 0.95 -9.65 -1.51
N ILE A 36 0.18 -10.42 -0.74
CA ILE A 36 -1.29 -10.29 -0.69
C ILE A 36 -1.67 -8.90 -0.17
N LEU A 37 -1.10 -8.48 0.96
CA LEU A 37 -1.45 -7.22 1.60
C LEU A 37 -1.00 -5.99 0.81
N LEU A 38 0.14 -6.04 0.12
CA LEU A 38 0.56 -4.95 -0.77
C LEU A 38 -0.38 -4.82 -1.99
N GLY A 39 -0.77 -5.94 -2.62
CA GLY A 39 -1.74 -5.91 -3.73
C GLY A 39 -3.11 -5.38 -3.31
N GLU A 40 -3.60 -5.85 -2.17
CA GLU A 40 -4.83 -5.36 -1.55
C GLU A 40 -4.77 -3.87 -1.16
N GLY A 41 -3.65 -3.43 -0.60
CA GLY A 41 -3.39 -2.04 -0.26
C GLY A 41 -3.41 -1.14 -1.49
N LEU A 42 -2.71 -1.53 -2.57
CA LEU A 42 -2.71 -0.79 -3.84
C LEU A 42 -4.11 -0.67 -4.44
N GLY A 43 -4.87 -1.76 -4.48
CA GLY A 43 -6.24 -1.74 -5.00
C GLY A 43 -7.16 -0.78 -4.24
N ARG A 44 -6.99 -0.66 -2.92
CA ARG A 44 -7.73 0.30 -2.08
C ARG A 44 -7.20 1.73 -2.17
N LEU A 45 -5.90 1.90 -2.43
CA LEU A 45 -5.24 3.20 -2.59
C LEU A 45 -5.64 3.88 -3.92
N GLN A 46 -5.76 3.10 -4.99
CA GLN A 46 -5.89 3.58 -6.37
C GLN A 46 -7.01 4.61 -6.60
N PRO A 47 -8.22 4.48 -6.02
CA PRO A 47 -9.28 5.47 -6.19
C PRO A 47 -8.98 6.85 -5.56
N SER A 48 -7.98 6.95 -4.68
CA SER A 48 -7.63 8.19 -3.98
C SER A 48 -6.45 8.94 -4.62
N LEU A 49 -5.86 8.41 -5.70
CA LEU A 49 -4.79 9.07 -6.44
C LEU A 49 -5.27 10.39 -7.09
N PRO A 50 -4.39 11.38 -7.29
CA PRO A 50 -2.98 11.39 -6.89
C PRO A 50 -2.74 11.87 -5.45
N VAL A 51 -3.71 12.57 -4.85
CA VAL A 51 -3.59 13.23 -3.54
C VAL A 51 -4.89 13.08 -2.76
N ALA A 52 -4.78 12.69 -1.50
CA ALA A 52 -5.87 12.73 -0.53
C ALA A 52 -5.31 12.83 0.90
N LEU A 53 -6.09 13.35 1.85
CA LEU A 53 -5.66 13.58 3.25
C LEU A 53 -4.37 14.42 3.39
N GLY A 54 -4.10 15.28 2.40
CA GLY A 54 -2.85 16.06 2.34
C GLY A 54 -1.60 15.23 2.06
N LEU A 55 -1.74 14.02 1.48
CA LEU A 55 -0.65 13.10 1.17
C LEU A 55 -0.42 12.98 -0.34
N ASP A 56 0.85 12.89 -0.75
CA ASP A 56 1.23 12.45 -2.10
C ASP A 56 1.08 10.92 -2.19
N LEU A 57 -0.04 10.49 -2.76
CA LEU A 57 -0.37 9.08 -2.93
C LEU A 57 0.26 8.49 -4.20
N THR A 58 0.67 9.33 -5.16
CA THR A 58 1.41 8.87 -6.34
C THR A 58 2.76 8.32 -5.95
N THR A 59 3.53 9.03 -5.10
CA THR A 59 4.83 8.52 -4.63
C THR A 59 4.67 7.24 -3.81
N LEU A 60 3.65 7.18 -2.93
CA LEU A 60 3.35 5.98 -2.16
C LEU A 60 2.99 4.79 -3.07
N HIS A 61 2.12 5.01 -4.06
CA HIS A 61 1.69 3.99 -5.02
C HIS A 61 2.87 3.43 -5.80
N THR A 62 3.76 4.29 -6.32
CA THR A 62 4.93 3.86 -7.08
C THR A 62 5.84 2.95 -6.26
N VAL A 63 6.26 3.39 -5.06
CA VAL A 63 7.18 2.60 -4.21
C VAL A 63 6.56 1.26 -3.81
N VAL A 64 5.26 1.25 -3.49
CA VAL A 64 4.57 0.00 -3.14
C VAL A 64 4.43 -0.93 -4.35
N SER A 65 4.19 -0.38 -5.54
CA SER A 65 4.11 -1.15 -6.79
C SER A 65 5.44 -1.81 -7.13
N ASP A 66 6.55 -1.08 -6.99
CA ASP A 66 7.90 -1.60 -7.23
C ASP A 66 8.22 -2.77 -6.28
N ARG A 67 7.93 -2.59 -4.98
CA ARG A 67 8.09 -3.65 -3.97
C ARG A 67 7.21 -4.86 -4.25
N LEU A 68 5.96 -4.65 -4.64
CA LEU A 68 5.06 -5.74 -5.01
C LEU A 68 5.58 -6.50 -6.24
N SER A 69 6.08 -5.78 -7.25
CA SER A 69 6.64 -6.38 -8.46
C SER A 69 7.87 -7.25 -8.16
N ALA A 70 8.76 -6.78 -7.27
CA ALA A 70 9.88 -7.60 -6.78
C ALA A 70 9.39 -8.89 -6.11
N LEU A 71 8.45 -8.80 -5.17
CA LEU A 71 7.89 -9.97 -4.49
C LEU A 71 7.25 -10.97 -5.46
N GLN A 72 6.48 -10.48 -6.44
CA GLN A 72 5.83 -11.32 -7.45
C GLN A 72 6.85 -11.99 -8.39
N SER A 73 8.01 -11.37 -8.59
CA SER A 73 9.11 -11.88 -9.41
C SER A 73 10.12 -12.73 -8.62
N GLY A 74 9.86 -13.00 -7.34
CA GLY A 74 10.78 -13.73 -6.46
C GLY A 74 12.08 -12.97 -6.17
N GLN A 75 12.11 -11.66 -6.40
CA GLN A 75 13.24 -10.79 -6.07
C GLN A 75 13.08 -10.22 -4.67
N ASP A 76 14.19 -9.72 -4.12
CA ASP A 76 14.19 -9.03 -2.84
C ASP A 76 13.51 -7.66 -2.96
N PRO A 77 12.37 -7.39 -2.27
CA PRO A 77 11.72 -6.08 -2.29
C PRO A 77 12.50 -5.01 -1.53
N GLU A 78 13.49 -5.36 -0.71
CA GLU A 78 14.29 -4.39 0.06
C GLU A 78 15.31 -3.62 -0.79
N VAL A 79 15.49 -3.99 -2.06
CA VAL A 79 16.20 -3.17 -3.04
C VAL A 79 15.50 -1.83 -3.31
N PHE A 80 14.20 -1.75 -3.01
CA PHE A 80 13.41 -0.52 -3.06
C PHE A 80 13.24 0.06 -1.64
N PRO A 81 13.23 1.40 -1.52
CA PRO A 81 13.06 2.05 -0.23
C PRO A 81 11.75 1.60 0.45
N PRO A 82 11.69 1.62 1.79
CA PRO A 82 10.42 1.42 2.48
C PRO A 82 9.44 2.54 2.08
N PRO A 83 8.14 2.24 1.87
CA PRO A 83 7.15 3.25 1.55
C PRO A 83 7.04 4.30 2.65
N ARG A 84 6.85 5.57 2.27
CA ARG A 84 6.72 6.70 3.19
C ARG A 84 5.47 7.51 2.85
N LEU A 85 4.85 8.08 3.88
CA LEU A 85 3.78 9.07 3.72
C LEU A 85 4.43 10.44 3.55
N LEU A 86 4.32 11.02 2.36
CA LEU A 86 4.85 12.34 2.04
C LEU A 86 3.69 13.34 2.00
N PRO A 87 3.89 14.59 2.45
CA PRO A 87 2.89 15.63 2.29
C PRO A 87 2.67 15.96 0.80
N ALA A 88 1.45 16.29 0.43
CA ALA A 88 1.15 16.90 -0.86
C ALA A 88 1.67 18.36 -0.85
N ASN A 89 2.42 18.74 -1.89
CA ASN A 89 2.93 20.10 -2.08
C ASN A 89 1.83 21.09 -2.50
#